data_AF-A0A962Q3N3-F1
#
_entry.id   AF-A0A962Q3N3-F1
#
_cell.length_a   1.000
_cell.length_b   1.000
_cell.length_c   1.000
_cell.angle_alpha   90.00
_cell.angle_beta   90.00
_cell.angle_gamma   90.00
#
_symmetry.space_group_name_H-M   'P 1'
#
loop_
_entity.id
_entity.type
_entity.pdbx_description
1 polymer ?
#
loop_
_entity_poly.entity_id
_entity_poly.type
_entity_poly.pdbx_seq_one_letter_code
_entity_poly.pdbx_strand_id
1 'polypeptide(L)'
;MSIIDKVLGPASKYDKSIPYAYEARYFYIEGTQDFSSFLSDTICGLVHYLREHGLNPANVDIFEIYQHAEVQINPALYAENGDTWITGTNLCLAFKKHYPGHIHGGSCSFDDRGIDGGGF
;
A
#
# COMPACT_ATOMS: atom_id res chain seq x y z
N MET A 1 -28.19 -3.27 2.74
CA MET A 1 -27.10 -4.00 2.04
C MET A 1 -27.67 -4.47 0.72
N SER A 2 -27.23 -3.89 -0.39
CA SER A 2 -27.81 -4.17 -1.71
C SER A 2 -26.81 -4.91 -2.57
N ILE A 3 -27.30 -5.81 -3.42
CA ILE A 3 -26.51 -6.72 -4.27
C ILE A 3 -25.64 -5.95 -5.30
N ILE A 4 -25.89 -4.65 -5.45
CA ILE A 4 -25.20 -3.71 -6.36
C ILE A 4 -23.76 -3.45 -5.90
N ASP A 5 -23.50 -3.44 -4.58
CA ASP A 5 -22.16 -3.20 -4.03
C ASP A 5 -21.16 -4.32 -4.41
N LYS A 6 -21.65 -5.53 -4.69
CA LYS A 6 -20.81 -6.67 -5.11
C LYS A 6 -20.34 -6.61 -6.56
N VAL A 7 -20.98 -5.81 -7.42
CA VAL A 7 -20.61 -5.67 -8.85
C VAL A 7 -19.65 -4.50 -9.07
N LEU A 8 -19.68 -3.50 -8.18
CA LEU A 8 -18.86 -2.30 -8.27
C LEU A 8 -17.51 -2.43 -7.50
N GLY A 9 -17.35 -3.42 -6.63
CA GLY A 9 -16.11 -3.55 -5.85
C GLY A 9 -15.97 -2.43 -4.79
N PRO A 10 -14.85 -2.39 -4.05
CA PRO A 10 -14.68 -1.48 -2.91
C PRO A 10 -14.97 -0.02 -3.27
N ALA A 11 -15.74 0.67 -2.45
CA ALA A 11 -16.13 2.07 -2.66
C ALA A 11 -14.90 2.98 -2.79
N SER A 12 -13.85 2.67 -2.03
CA SER A 12 -12.57 3.36 -2.07
C SER A 12 -11.85 3.28 -3.42
N LYS A 13 -12.17 2.34 -4.32
CA LYS A 13 -11.59 2.30 -5.68
C LYS A 13 -12.14 3.41 -6.58
N TYR A 14 -13.27 4.00 -6.22
CA TYR A 14 -13.91 5.09 -6.96
C TYR A 14 -13.53 6.47 -6.42
N ASP A 15 -12.91 6.53 -5.25
CA ASP A 15 -12.39 7.77 -4.70
C ASP A 15 -11.06 8.13 -5.37
N LYS A 16 -11.05 9.28 -6.06
CA LYS A 16 -9.90 9.74 -6.85
C LYS A 16 -8.82 10.40 -6.00
N SER A 17 -9.07 10.69 -4.72
CA SER A 17 -8.05 11.27 -3.83
C SER A 17 -7.14 10.22 -3.20
N ILE A 18 -7.39 8.93 -3.43
CA ILE A 18 -6.56 7.82 -2.95
C ILE A 18 -6.19 6.91 -4.13
N PRO A 19 -5.05 6.21 -4.07
CA PRO A 19 -4.65 5.32 -5.15
C PRO A 19 -5.55 4.10 -5.18
N TYR A 20 -5.72 3.49 -6.36
CA TYR A 20 -6.49 2.25 -6.51
C TYR A 20 -5.67 1.00 -6.18
N ALA A 21 -4.34 1.09 -6.30
CA ALA A 21 -3.40 0.03 -5.98
C ALA A 21 -2.03 0.62 -5.61
N TYR A 22 -1.19 -0.24 -5.05
CA TYR A 22 0.20 0.01 -4.72
C TYR A 22 1.06 -1.00 -5.47
N GLU A 23 2.14 -0.54 -6.09
CA GLU A 23 3.14 -1.38 -6.74
C GLU A 23 4.46 -1.27 -5.99
N ALA A 24 5.07 -2.40 -5.65
CA ALA A 24 6.46 -2.46 -5.21
C ALA A 24 7.34 -2.97 -6.34
N ARG A 25 8.38 -2.20 -6.67
CA ARG A 25 9.43 -2.58 -7.62
C ARG A 25 10.66 -2.97 -6.82
N TYR A 26 11.02 -4.26 -6.86
CA TYR A 26 12.16 -4.81 -6.14
C TYR A 26 13.35 -5.02 -7.08
N PHE A 27 14.48 -4.41 -6.73
CA PHE A 27 15.72 -4.48 -7.49
C PHE A 27 16.67 -5.50 -6.87
N TYR A 28 16.90 -6.63 -7.56
CA TYR A 28 17.85 -7.65 -7.09
C TYR A 28 19.29 -7.16 -7.12
N ILE A 29 19.60 -6.25 -8.06
CA ILE A 29 20.93 -5.69 -8.29
C ILE A 29 20.79 -4.16 -8.32
N GLU A 30 21.46 -3.50 -7.39
CA GLU A 30 21.50 -2.04 -7.30
C GLU A 30 22.03 -1.43 -8.61
N GLY A 31 21.36 -0.39 -9.12
CA GLY A 31 21.74 0.30 -10.35
C GLY A 31 21.31 -0.37 -11.65
N THR A 32 20.55 -1.47 -11.59
CA THR A 32 19.94 -2.07 -12.78
C THR A 32 18.52 -1.57 -13.02
N GLN A 33 18.03 -1.69 -14.26
CA GLN A 33 16.64 -1.38 -14.60
C GLN A 33 15.71 -2.59 -14.43
N ASP A 34 16.26 -3.77 -14.15
CA ASP A 34 15.49 -4.99 -14.00
C ASP A 34 14.94 -5.08 -12.58
N PHE A 35 13.61 -5.21 -12.48
CA PHE A 35 12.91 -5.36 -11.21
C PHE A 35 11.83 -6.44 -11.27
N SER A 36 11.56 -7.04 -10.12
CA SER A 36 10.31 -7.76 -9.88
C SER A 36 9.24 -6.79 -9.40
N SER A 37 8.02 -6.93 -9.92
CA SER A 37 6.87 -6.11 -9.51
C SER A 37 5.92 -6.91 -8.63
N PHE A 38 5.41 -6.28 -7.58
CA PHE A 38 4.40 -6.82 -6.66
C PHE A 38 3.27 -5.82 -6.50
N LEU A 39 2.02 -6.28 -6.59
CA LEU A 39 0.83 -5.42 -6.53
C LEU A 39 -0.07 -5.78 -5.35
N SER A 40 -0.66 -4.76 -4.74
CA SER A 40 -1.68 -4.90 -3.70
C SER A 40 -2.65 -3.72 -3.78
N ASP A 41 -3.90 -3.91 -3.38
CA ASP A 41 -4.90 -2.83 -3.28
C ASP A 41 -4.78 -2.02 -1.98
N THR A 42 -3.98 -2.50 -1.03
CA THR A 42 -3.63 -1.82 0.23
C THR A 42 -2.12 -1.79 0.46
N ILE A 43 -1.62 -0.68 1.01
CA ILE A 43 -0.21 -0.52 1.36
C ILE A 43 0.23 -1.46 2.49
N CYS A 44 -0.65 -1.69 3.48
CA CYS A 44 -0.37 -2.62 4.57
C CYS A 44 -0.27 -4.07 4.06
N GLY A 45 -1.15 -4.48 3.14
CA GLY A 45 -1.05 -5.78 2.48
C GLY A 45 0.23 -5.95 1.67
N LEU A 46 0.64 -4.90 0.93
CA LEU A 46 1.89 -4.91 0.17
C LEU A 46 3.10 -5.07 1.08
N VAL A 47 3.25 -4.19 2.07
CA VAL A 47 4.39 -4.20 3.01
C VAL A 47 4.42 -5.50 3.80
N HIS A 48 3.27 -6.03 4.21
CA HIS A 48 3.19 -7.33 4.87
C HIS A 48 3.74 -8.44 3.97
N TYR A 49 3.28 -8.53 2.71
CA TYR A 49 3.75 -9.52 1.76
C TYR A 49 5.27 -9.45 1.56
N LEU A 50 5.81 -8.25 1.29
CA LEU A 50 7.24 -8.06 1.04
C LEU A 50 8.09 -8.49 2.24
N ARG A 51 7.65 -8.13 3.45
CA ARG A 51 8.30 -8.52 4.71
C ARG A 51 8.30 -10.02 4.91
N GLU A 52 7.15 -10.69 4.77
CA GLU A 52 7.04 -12.14 4.95
C GLU A 52 7.91 -12.92 3.96
N HIS A 53 8.19 -12.34 2.78
CA HIS A 53 9.07 -12.93 1.77
C HIS A 53 10.54 -12.49 1.92
N GLY A 54 10.89 -11.77 2.98
CA GLY A 54 12.27 -11.39 3.29
C GLY A 54 12.88 -10.36 2.33
N LEU A 55 12.05 -9.57 1.63
CA LEU A 55 12.54 -8.54 0.73
C LEU A 55 12.98 -7.31 1.53
N ASN A 56 14.18 -6.79 1.26
CA ASN A 56 14.74 -5.65 1.97
C ASN A 56 14.14 -4.34 1.42
N PRO A 57 13.60 -3.44 2.28
CA PRO A 57 13.05 -2.16 1.83
C PRO A 57 14.06 -1.24 1.16
N ALA A 58 15.36 -1.38 1.45
CA ALA A 58 16.42 -0.60 0.80
C ALA A 58 16.49 -0.86 -0.72
N ASN A 59 15.96 -2.00 -1.17
CA ASN A 59 15.92 -2.42 -2.57
C ASN A 59 14.51 -2.33 -3.16
N VAL A 60 13.59 -1.62 -2.49
CA VAL A 60 12.19 -1.50 -2.92
C VAL A 60 11.80 -0.04 -3.10
N ASP A 61 11.30 0.27 -4.29
CA ASP A 61 10.52 1.46 -4.53
C ASP A 61 9.03 1.12 -4.53
N ILE A 62 8.23 1.85 -3.74
CA ILE A 62 6.77 1.69 -3.74
C ILE A 62 6.13 2.87 -4.46
N PHE A 63 5.17 2.56 -5.32
CA PHE A 63 4.40 3.52 -6.10
C PHE A 63 2.92 3.42 -5.76
N GLU A 64 2.29 4.59 -5.63
CA GLU A 64 0.85 4.77 -5.60
C GLU A 64 0.33 4.83 -7.02
N ILE A 65 -0.62 3.97 -7.35
CA ILE A 65 -1.15 3.91 -8.71
C ILE A 65 -2.54 4.57 -8.73
N TYR A 66 -2.63 5.65 -9.49
CA TYR A 66 -3.83 6.42 -9.79
C TYR A 66 -4.21 6.24 -11.26
N GLN A 67 -5.46 6.54 -11.63
CA GLN A 67 -6.02 6.20 -12.96
C GLN A 67 -5.15 6.65 -14.14
N HIS A 68 -4.42 7.75 -13.97
CA HIS A 68 -3.59 8.36 -15.02
C HIS A 68 -2.19 8.76 -14.51
N ALA A 69 -1.77 8.27 -13.35
CA ALA A 69 -0.49 8.66 -12.75
C ALA A 69 0.02 7.55 -11.82
N GLU A 70 1.34 7.43 -11.76
CA GLU A 70 2.02 6.74 -10.67
C GLU A 70 2.82 7.77 -9.87
N VAL A 71 2.78 7.67 -8.55
CA VAL A 71 3.51 8.56 -7.64
C VAL A 71 4.37 7.71 -6.72
N GLN A 72 5.69 7.91 -6.76
CA GLN A 72 6.58 7.20 -5.86
C GLN A 72 6.35 7.70 -4.42
N ILE A 73 6.21 6.74 -3.51
CA ILE A 73 6.09 6.99 -2.08
C ILE A 73 7.46 7.30 -1.52
N ASN A 74 7.56 8.33 -0.67
CA ASN A 74 8.78 8.59 0.09
C ASN A 74 9.15 7.35 0.94
N PRO A 75 10.34 6.75 0.77
CA PRO A 75 10.76 5.57 1.54
C PRO A 75 10.65 5.71 3.05
N ALA A 76 10.79 6.92 3.60
CA ALA A 76 10.63 7.20 5.02
C ALA A 76 9.21 6.90 5.57
N LEU A 77 8.22 6.68 4.69
CA LEU A 77 6.85 6.31 5.09
C LEU A 77 6.68 4.80 5.31
N TYR A 78 7.53 3.96 4.71
CA TYR A 78 7.43 2.50 4.80
C TYR A 78 8.71 1.81 5.31
N ALA A 79 9.82 2.52 5.40
CA ALA A 79 11.10 2.02 5.89
C ALA A 79 11.63 2.88 7.05
N GLU A 80 11.85 2.26 8.20
CA GLU A 80 12.59 2.81 9.33
C GLU A 80 14.09 2.69 9.03
N ASN A 81 14.82 3.82 9.12
CA ASN A 81 16.25 3.93 8.81
C ASN A 81 16.69 3.45 7.40
N GLY A 82 15.73 3.12 6.52
CA GLY A 82 15.96 2.70 5.15
C GLY A 82 16.09 1.19 4.93
N ASP A 83 16.22 0.38 5.99
CA ASP A 83 16.46 -1.07 5.89
C ASP A 83 15.43 -1.94 6.63
N THR A 84 14.57 -1.32 7.43
CA THR A 84 13.62 -2.02 8.29
C THR A 84 12.19 -1.63 7.94
N TRP A 85 11.31 -2.60 7.66
CA TRP A 85 9.91 -2.31 7.35
C TRP A 85 9.17 -1.70 8.53
N ILE A 86 8.46 -0.59 8.30
CA ILE A 86 7.45 -0.08 9.23
C ILE A 86 6.19 -0.95 9.10
N THR A 87 5.62 -1.41 10.21
CA THR A 87 4.51 -2.37 10.18
C THR A 87 3.33 -1.99 11.08
N GLY A 88 2.19 -2.61 10.82
CA GLY A 88 0.97 -2.46 11.64
C GLY A 88 0.55 -1.01 11.84
N THR A 89 0.25 -0.65 13.10
CA THR A 89 -0.21 0.68 13.48
C THR A 89 0.77 1.80 13.10
N ASN A 90 2.08 1.54 13.16
CA ASN A 90 3.08 2.55 12.82
C ASN A 90 3.04 2.91 11.34
N LEU A 91 2.81 1.92 10.47
CA LEU A 91 2.65 2.14 9.03
C LEU A 91 1.39 2.98 8.78
N CYS A 92 0.27 2.60 9.39
CA CYS A 92 -0.97 3.38 9.28
C CYS A 92 -0.80 4.83 9.78
N LEU A 93 -0.05 5.06 10.85
CA LEU A 93 0.23 6.40 11.38
C LEU A 93 1.13 7.22 10.45
N ALA A 94 2.14 6.60 9.83
CA ALA A 94 2.97 7.27 8.83
C ALA A 94 2.11 7.75 7.65
N PHE A 95 1.25 6.86 7.14
CA PHE A 95 0.35 7.15 6.02
C PHE A 95 -0.82 8.07 6.38
N LYS A 96 -1.21 8.19 7.65
CA LYS A 96 -2.25 9.14 8.08
C LYS A 96 -1.90 10.59 7.74
N LYS A 97 -0.61 10.95 7.81
CA LYS A 97 -0.14 12.28 7.40
C LYS A 97 -0.14 12.43 5.88
N HIS A 98 0.06 11.33 5.15
CA HIS A 98 0.08 11.31 3.70
C HIS A 98 -1.33 11.41 3.10
N TYR A 99 -2.32 10.79 3.75
CA TYR A 99 -3.74 10.85 3.37
C TYR A 99 -4.59 11.49 4.48
N PRO A 100 -4.57 12.84 4.60
CA PRO A 100 -5.35 13.51 5.63
C PRO A 100 -6.84 13.25 5.44
N GLY A 101 -7.49 12.71 6.48
CA GLY A 101 -8.93 12.40 6.46
C GLY A 101 -9.30 11.01 5.95
N HIS A 102 -8.33 10.18 5.56
CA HIS A 102 -8.60 8.80 5.10
C HIS A 102 -8.20 7.73 6.14
N ILE A 103 -7.41 8.08 7.15
CA ILE A 103 -6.98 7.14 8.19
C ILE A 103 -7.37 7.68 9.57
N HIS A 104 -8.22 6.94 10.28
CA HIS A 104 -8.75 7.25 11.60
C HIS A 104 -8.33 6.18 12.62
N GLY A 105 -8.37 6.50 13.91
CA GLY A 105 -7.89 5.65 15.00
C GLY A 105 -8.76 4.42 15.27
N GLY A 106 -8.98 3.59 14.26
CA GLY A 106 -9.85 2.40 14.28
C GLY A 106 -10.50 2.06 12.93
N SER A 107 -10.32 2.89 11.89
CA SER A 107 -10.82 2.62 10.54
C SER A 107 -9.99 3.37 9.50
N CYS A 108 -9.94 2.86 8.27
CA CYS A 108 -9.33 3.57 7.16
C CYS A 108 -10.17 3.44 5.90
N SER A 109 -10.01 4.39 4.97
CA SER A 109 -10.67 4.34 3.66
C SER A 109 -10.22 3.16 2.80
N PHE A 110 -9.28 2.34 3.25
CA PHE A 110 -8.82 1.14 2.56
C PHE A 110 -9.41 -0.15 3.17
N ASP A 111 -10.18 -0.05 4.25
CA ASP A 111 -10.70 -1.19 5.01
C ASP A 111 -11.70 -2.03 4.20
N ASP A 112 -12.43 -1.38 3.30
CA ASP A 112 -13.34 -2.01 2.35
C ASP A 112 -12.64 -2.76 1.21
N ARG A 113 -11.31 -2.60 1.08
CA ARG A 113 -10.46 -3.36 0.15
C ARG A 113 -9.91 -4.64 0.78
N GLY A 114 -10.12 -4.82 2.09
CA GLY A 114 -9.74 -6.04 2.78
C GLY A 114 -10.35 -7.29 2.14
N ILE A 115 -9.59 -8.37 2.14
CA ILE A 115 -10.04 -9.68 1.68
C ILE A 115 -11.23 -10.09 2.56
N ASP A 116 -12.34 -10.49 1.94
CA ASP A 116 -13.46 -11.16 2.62
C ASP A 116 -12.89 -12.33 3.46
N GLY A 117 -12.64 -12.09 4.75
CA GLY A 117 -12.10 -13.07 5.70
C GLY A 117 -10.70 -12.77 6.24
N GLY A 118 -10.59 -11.80 7.16
CA GLY A 118 -9.39 -11.62 7.97
C GLY A 118 -9.36 -10.28 8.69
N GLY A 119 -10.05 -10.19 9.84
CA GLY A 119 -9.96 -9.03 10.72
C GLY A 119 -8.54 -8.83 11.27
N PHE A 120 -8.23 -7.57 11.60
CA PHE A 120 -7.03 -7.14 12.32
C PHE A 120 -6.79 -7.90 13.63
#